data_AF-A0A3B9UFG6-F1
#
_entry.id   AF-A0A3B9UFG6-F1
#
_cell.length_a   1.000
_cell.length_b   1.000
_cell.length_c   1.000
_cell.angle_alpha   90.00
_cell.angle_beta   90.00
_cell.angle_gamma   90.00
#
_symmetry.space_group_name_H-M   'P 1'
#
loop_
_entity.id
_entity.type
_entity.pdbx_description
1 polymer ?
#
loop_
_entity_poly.entity_id
_entity_poly.type
_entity_poly.pdbx_seq_one_letter_code
_entity_poly.pdbx_strand_id
1 'polypeptide(L)'
;MLPVVAQGNLDFSLGNGLTAASADGQYRMAMGGSVQLLGTSIWDAEGRGLQAYPSLGFMRLQGSARPEAVEFLVQLNFAQTTPLLDAWVRHTTRWGSRITVGQMQNVGNGLEMLVFEDLQAAPMRSLVAQTFSISGREAGVMLDHRVAKDRWGMGAYAQVTSGDGRNSFGVDSRDVDLGGLKYSGRVELSLGVPKSGQAPIQFASFDRKTRVLLGLSGSYNRGASQAVGEGHGAFQMYRGSDAAFPDYRKWSADVLATKGGLSIYGQMMYATATNLDGLQWTPSVSNLLRPQEISRVLHLGRAFIGQVEYVHPSRWAVVGRRSLVLPEFGDYSGSLVEAASESLLGINRYVVEHQVKWFVGIQRLDFVAKPSETRLATMIQLRF
;
A
#
# COMPACT_ATOMS: atom_id res chain seq x y z
N MET A 1 8.97 40.90 -32.84
CA MET A 1 8.72 40.79 -31.39
C MET A 1 8.95 39.33 -31.03
N LEU A 2 10.11 38.99 -30.47
CA LEU A 2 10.35 37.64 -29.96
C LEU A 2 9.38 37.42 -28.79
N PRO A 3 8.68 36.26 -28.68
CA PRO A 3 7.87 36.01 -27.52
C PRO A 3 8.80 36.05 -26.30
N VAL A 4 8.43 36.83 -25.29
CA VAL A 4 9.07 36.81 -23.98
C VAL A 4 8.89 35.39 -23.46
N VAL A 5 9.90 34.55 -23.65
CA VAL A 5 9.94 33.23 -23.04
C VAL A 5 10.02 33.51 -21.54
N ALA A 6 8.91 33.29 -20.83
CA ALA A 6 8.93 33.32 -19.38
C ALA A 6 10.00 32.31 -18.93
N GLN A 7 11.16 32.79 -18.50
CA GLN A 7 12.27 31.95 -18.04
C GLN A 7 11.82 31.27 -16.75
N GLY A 8 11.35 30.03 -16.88
CA GLY A 8 11.11 29.16 -15.73
C GLY A 8 12.42 28.70 -15.10
N ASN A 9 12.36 28.25 -13.86
CA ASN A 9 13.48 27.63 -13.18
C ASN A 9 13.46 26.12 -13.45
N LEU A 10 14.62 25.57 -13.82
CA LEU A 10 14.83 24.14 -13.96
C LEU A 10 15.89 23.71 -12.94
N ASP A 11 15.57 22.70 -12.14
CA ASP A 11 16.45 22.15 -11.11
C ASP A 11 16.45 20.62 -11.18
N PHE A 12 17.57 20.01 -10.79
CA PHE A 12 17.68 18.56 -10.62
C PHE A 12 18.31 18.26 -9.26
N SER A 13 17.62 17.46 -8.46
CA SER A 13 18.19 16.94 -7.21
C SER A 13 17.82 15.49 -7.00
N LEU A 14 18.76 14.73 -6.46
CA LEU A 14 18.56 13.34 -6.13
C LEU A 14 17.40 13.18 -5.12
N GLY A 15 16.44 12.32 -5.44
CA GLY A 15 15.23 12.06 -4.66
C GLY A 15 13.98 12.84 -5.10
N ASN A 16 14.15 13.96 -5.82
CA ASN A 16 13.07 14.81 -6.33
C ASN A 16 13.01 14.88 -7.87
N GLY A 17 14.09 14.48 -8.51
CA GLY A 17 14.28 14.40 -9.94
C GLY A 17 14.40 15.76 -10.57
N LEU A 18 13.94 15.85 -11.82
CA LEU A 18 13.83 17.09 -12.55
C LEU A 18 12.63 17.86 -12.05
N THR A 19 12.82 19.09 -11.57
CA THR A 19 11.75 20.02 -11.24
C THR A 19 11.81 21.21 -12.18
N ALA A 20 10.69 21.51 -12.83
CA ALA A 20 10.46 22.76 -13.55
C ALA A 20 9.44 23.61 -12.79
N ALA A 21 9.67 24.91 -12.71
CA ALA A 21 8.73 25.86 -12.12
C ALA A 21 8.63 27.13 -12.95
N SER A 22 7.46 27.76 -12.96
CA SER A 22 7.30 29.12 -13.46
C SER A 22 8.20 30.10 -12.68
N ALA A 23 8.54 31.24 -13.27
CA ALA A 23 9.41 32.23 -12.65
C ALA A 23 8.93 32.70 -11.27
N ASP A 24 7.60 32.77 -11.08
CA ASP A 24 6.92 33.14 -9.83
C ASP A 24 6.64 31.95 -8.88
N GLY A 25 7.02 30.73 -9.28
CA GLY A 25 6.83 29.50 -8.53
C GLY A 25 5.38 29.06 -8.33
N GLN A 26 4.43 29.66 -9.06
CA GLN A 26 2.99 29.35 -8.96
C GLN A 26 2.63 28.04 -9.65
N TYR A 27 3.34 27.68 -10.72
CA TYR A 27 3.20 26.43 -11.44
C TYR A 27 4.46 25.61 -11.27
N ARG A 28 4.32 24.35 -10.88
CA ARG A 28 5.43 23.43 -10.70
C ARG A 28 5.12 22.09 -11.34
N MET A 29 6.11 21.50 -11.99
CA MET A 29 6.09 20.13 -12.47
C MET A 29 7.37 19.44 -12.02
N ALA A 30 7.27 18.18 -11.61
CA ALA A 30 8.42 17.37 -11.25
C ALA A 30 8.31 15.97 -11.87
N MET A 31 9.44 15.47 -12.33
CA MET A 31 9.61 14.12 -12.84
C MET A 31 10.74 13.46 -12.06
N GLY A 32 10.44 12.37 -11.39
CA GLY A 32 11.40 11.59 -10.61
C GLY A 32 11.12 10.09 -10.73
N GLY A 33 11.86 9.30 -9.97
CA GLY A 33 11.74 7.85 -10.07
C GLY A 33 12.54 7.09 -9.03
N SER A 34 12.46 5.76 -9.10
CA SER A 34 13.28 4.87 -8.31
C SER A 34 13.48 3.54 -9.00
N VAL A 35 14.69 3.00 -8.93
CA VAL A 35 15.01 1.65 -9.39
C VAL A 35 15.48 0.86 -8.18
N GLN A 36 14.93 -0.34 -7.99
CA GLN A 36 15.42 -1.33 -7.04
C GLN A 36 15.76 -2.62 -7.77
N LEU A 37 16.96 -3.13 -7.53
CA LEU A 37 17.39 -4.46 -7.98
C LEU A 37 17.48 -5.35 -6.75
N LEU A 38 16.76 -6.47 -6.76
CA LEU A 38 16.69 -7.42 -5.66
C LEU A 38 17.28 -8.76 -6.11
N GLY A 39 18.28 -9.25 -5.37
CA GLY A 39 18.78 -10.61 -5.45
C GLY A 39 18.30 -11.41 -4.24
N THR A 40 17.72 -12.59 -4.46
CA THR A 40 17.28 -13.47 -3.37
C THR A 40 17.72 -14.91 -3.60
N SER A 41 18.28 -15.53 -2.57
CA SER A 41 18.45 -16.99 -2.51
C SER A 41 17.37 -17.56 -1.60
N ILE A 42 16.61 -18.52 -2.13
CA ILE A 42 15.47 -19.14 -1.47
C ILE A 42 15.85 -20.58 -1.12
N TRP A 43 15.66 -20.97 0.14
CA TRP A 43 15.92 -22.30 0.66
C TRP A 43 14.65 -22.85 1.30
N ASP A 44 14.16 -23.97 0.79
CA ASP A 44 12.97 -24.67 1.27
C ASP A 44 13.20 -26.19 1.28
N ALA A 45 12.12 -26.97 1.39
CA ALA A 45 12.21 -28.44 1.37
C ALA A 45 12.52 -29.01 -0.03
N GLU A 46 12.26 -28.27 -1.10
CA GLU A 46 12.46 -28.71 -2.49
C GLU A 46 13.86 -28.39 -3.00
N GLY A 47 14.54 -27.41 -2.40
CA GLY A 47 15.96 -27.18 -2.63
C GLY A 47 16.40 -25.74 -2.42
N ARG A 48 17.32 -25.28 -3.28
CA ARG A 48 17.87 -23.93 -3.25
C ARG A 48 17.73 -23.26 -4.60
N GLY A 49 17.10 -22.09 -4.61
CA GLY A 49 16.99 -21.21 -5.78
C GLY A 49 17.80 -19.94 -5.61
N LEU A 50 18.18 -19.33 -6.72
CA LEU A 50 18.71 -17.97 -6.79
C LEU A 50 17.94 -17.20 -7.85
N GLN A 51 17.48 -16.00 -7.50
CA GLN A 51 16.75 -15.11 -8.39
C GLN A 51 17.31 -13.69 -8.28
N ALA A 52 17.38 -12.99 -9.39
CA ALA A 52 17.69 -11.56 -9.42
C ALA A 52 16.76 -10.86 -10.41
N TYR A 53 16.07 -9.82 -9.95
CA TYR A 53 15.08 -9.10 -10.75
C TYR A 53 14.94 -7.65 -10.29
N PRO A 54 14.45 -6.75 -11.15
CA PRO A 54 14.03 -5.42 -10.72
C PRO A 54 12.78 -5.55 -9.85
N SER A 55 12.89 -5.27 -8.55
CA SER A 55 11.73 -5.28 -7.64
C SER A 55 10.92 -3.98 -7.71
N LEU A 56 11.53 -2.90 -8.21
CA LEU A 56 10.89 -1.61 -8.43
C LEU A 56 11.51 -0.92 -9.65
N GLY A 57 10.68 -0.49 -10.59
CA GLY A 57 11.07 0.26 -11.79
C GLY A 57 10.18 1.48 -11.95
N PHE A 58 10.31 2.42 -11.03
CA PHE A 58 9.34 3.45 -10.72
C PHE A 58 9.60 4.77 -11.44
N MET A 59 8.55 5.37 -12.01
CA MET A 59 8.56 6.71 -12.57
C MET A 59 7.35 7.51 -12.04
N ARG A 60 7.60 8.75 -11.62
CA ARG A 60 6.60 9.67 -11.09
C ARG A 60 6.64 10.98 -11.85
N LEU A 61 5.48 11.39 -12.32
CA LEU A 61 5.22 12.73 -12.83
C LEU A 61 4.19 13.39 -11.91
N GLN A 62 4.51 14.55 -11.38
CA GLN A 62 3.61 15.29 -10.49
C GLN A 62 3.66 16.77 -10.82
N GLY A 63 2.60 17.49 -10.48
CA GLY A 63 2.60 18.93 -10.64
C GLY A 63 1.58 19.60 -9.74
N SER A 64 1.76 20.91 -9.59
CA SER A 64 0.83 21.77 -8.87
C SER A 64 0.66 23.10 -9.57
N ALA A 65 -0.59 23.57 -9.54
CA ALA A 65 -1.03 24.86 -10.00
C ALA A 65 -1.62 25.58 -8.78
N ARG A 66 -0.80 26.38 -8.10
CA ARG A 66 -1.14 26.99 -6.82
C ARG A 66 -2.33 27.95 -6.91
N PRO A 67 -2.45 28.83 -7.94
CA PRO A 67 -3.58 29.74 -8.06
C PRO A 67 -4.93 29.02 -8.17
N GLU A 68 -4.96 27.88 -8.85
CA GLU A 68 -6.14 27.04 -9.06
C GLU A 68 -6.36 26.02 -7.93
N ALA A 69 -5.40 25.92 -6.99
CA ALA A 69 -5.36 24.93 -5.92
C ALA A 69 -5.48 23.48 -6.44
N VAL A 70 -4.86 23.19 -7.59
CA VAL A 70 -4.89 21.88 -8.26
C VAL A 70 -3.53 21.21 -8.20
N GLU A 71 -3.53 19.89 -7.99
CA GLU A 71 -2.37 19.02 -8.04
C GLU A 71 -2.69 17.78 -8.88
N PHE A 72 -1.67 17.17 -9.46
CA PHE A 72 -1.82 15.86 -10.10
C PHE A 72 -0.64 14.95 -9.81
N LEU A 73 -0.88 13.65 -9.94
CA LEU A 73 0.12 12.61 -9.87
C LEU A 73 -0.15 11.56 -10.94
N VAL A 74 0.88 11.19 -11.69
CA VAL A 74 0.94 9.99 -12.51
C VAL A 74 2.15 9.19 -12.07
N GLN A 75 1.95 7.91 -11.80
CA GLN A 75 2.93 7.05 -11.19
C GLN A 75 2.90 5.67 -11.86
N LEU A 76 4.05 5.23 -12.35
CA LEU A 76 4.23 4.00 -13.11
C LEU A 76 5.28 3.11 -12.42
N ASN A 77 5.09 1.79 -12.48
CA ASN A 77 6.06 0.78 -12.07
C ASN A 77 6.28 -0.23 -13.20
N PHE A 78 7.36 -0.05 -13.94
CA PHE A 78 7.78 -0.89 -15.06
C PHE A 78 8.32 -2.27 -14.62
N ALA A 79 8.45 -2.53 -13.32
CA ALA A 79 8.71 -3.88 -12.81
C ALA A 79 7.45 -4.77 -12.80
N GLN A 80 6.28 -4.23 -13.17
CA GLN A 80 5.00 -4.95 -13.18
C GLN A 80 4.42 -5.03 -14.60
N THR A 81 3.62 -6.07 -14.84
CA THR A 81 2.95 -6.30 -16.13
C THR A 81 1.94 -5.21 -16.47
N THR A 82 1.28 -4.64 -15.46
CA THR A 82 0.47 -3.43 -15.57
C THR A 82 1.22 -2.29 -14.87
N PRO A 83 1.79 -1.32 -15.59
CA PRO A 83 2.65 -0.32 -14.93
C PRO A 83 1.91 0.74 -14.12
N LEU A 84 0.67 1.11 -14.47
CA LEU A 84 -0.03 2.25 -13.85
C LEU A 84 -0.36 2.02 -12.38
N LEU A 85 0.34 2.70 -11.47
CA LEU A 85 0.08 2.66 -10.02
C LEU A 85 -0.96 3.71 -9.64
N ASP A 86 -0.62 4.99 -9.80
CA ASP A 86 -1.45 6.11 -9.38
C ASP A 86 -1.64 7.07 -10.57
N ALA A 87 -2.85 7.57 -10.73
CA ALA A 87 -3.22 8.54 -11.75
C ALA A 87 -4.41 9.34 -11.24
N TRP A 88 -4.15 10.50 -10.64
CA TRP A 88 -5.20 11.30 -10.03
C TRP A 88 -4.95 12.80 -10.18
N VAL A 89 -6.05 13.54 -10.09
CA VAL A 89 -6.08 15.00 -9.92
C VAL A 89 -6.70 15.30 -8.57
N ARG A 90 -6.17 16.33 -7.89
CA ARG A 90 -6.63 16.78 -6.59
C ARG A 90 -6.89 18.27 -6.61
N HIS A 91 -8.01 18.68 -6.01
CA HIS A 91 -8.31 20.08 -5.74
C HIS A 91 -8.36 20.33 -4.23
N THR A 92 -7.74 21.42 -3.78
CA THR A 92 -7.81 21.88 -2.38
C THR A 92 -8.85 22.99 -2.27
N THR A 93 -9.90 22.71 -1.49
CA THR A 93 -10.99 23.66 -1.24
C THR A 93 -10.53 24.81 -0.35
N ARG A 94 -11.31 25.90 -0.32
CA ARG A 94 -11.08 27.08 0.56
C ARG A 94 -11.02 26.75 2.06
N TRP A 95 -11.60 25.62 2.47
CA TRP A 95 -11.61 25.17 3.87
C TRP A 95 -10.45 24.24 4.22
N GLY A 96 -9.51 24.02 3.29
CA GLY A 96 -8.36 23.12 3.48
C GLY A 96 -8.68 21.63 3.27
N SER A 97 -9.93 21.26 2.98
CA SER A 97 -10.28 19.90 2.55
C SER A 97 -9.82 19.66 1.12
N ARG A 98 -9.44 18.43 0.80
CA ARG A 98 -8.92 18.03 -0.50
C ARG A 98 -9.80 16.95 -1.12
N ILE A 99 -10.16 17.14 -2.39
CA ILE A 99 -10.92 16.17 -3.17
C ILE A 99 -9.99 15.62 -4.23
N THR A 100 -9.78 14.31 -4.24
CA THR A 100 -8.93 13.60 -5.20
C THR A 100 -9.78 12.67 -6.05
N VAL A 101 -9.59 12.69 -7.37
CA VAL A 101 -10.32 11.85 -8.33
C VAL A 101 -9.30 11.11 -9.19
N GLY A 102 -9.48 9.80 -9.35
CA GLY A 102 -8.62 8.95 -10.19
C GLY A 102 -8.23 7.64 -9.51
N GLN A 103 -7.14 7.01 -9.96
CA GLN A 103 -6.57 5.83 -9.33
C GLN A 103 -5.54 6.21 -8.27
N MET A 104 -5.74 5.76 -7.03
CA MET A 104 -4.89 6.13 -5.89
C MET A 104 -4.85 5.04 -4.82
N GLN A 105 -3.91 5.12 -3.87
CA GLN A 105 -3.89 4.26 -2.69
C GLN A 105 -5.23 4.33 -1.91
N ASN A 106 -5.73 3.16 -1.49
CA ASN A 106 -6.96 3.06 -0.71
C ASN A 106 -6.68 3.29 0.78
N VAL A 107 -7.33 4.31 1.35
CA VAL A 107 -7.13 4.73 2.75
C VAL A 107 -7.63 3.72 3.78
N GLY A 108 -8.50 2.79 3.37
CA GLY A 108 -9.00 1.68 4.18
C GLY A 108 -7.99 0.56 4.41
N ASN A 109 -6.84 0.60 3.74
CA ASN A 109 -5.73 -0.30 4.01
C ASN A 109 -4.92 0.14 5.24
N GLY A 110 -4.04 -0.75 5.70
CA GLY A 110 -3.11 -0.45 6.80
C GLY A 110 -2.00 0.51 6.40
N LEU A 111 -1.38 1.14 7.39
CA LEU A 111 -0.33 2.14 7.19
C LEU A 111 0.81 1.68 6.27
N GLU A 112 1.28 0.43 6.39
CA GLU A 112 2.32 -0.09 5.51
C GLU A 112 1.94 0.09 4.03
N MET A 113 0.70 -0.20 3.64
CA MET A 113 0.20 -0.05 2.26
C MET A 113 0.12 1.40 1.79
N LEU A 114 0.08 2.37 2.71
CA LEU A 114 0.12 3.80 2.42
C LEU A 114 1.55 4.36 2.32
N VAL A 115 2.55 3.60 2.76
CA VAL A 115 3.97 3.92 2.55
C VAL A 115 4.37 3.49 1.14
N PHE A 116 5.01 4.42 0.41
CA PHE A 116 5.55 4.12 -0.92
C PHE A 116 6.66 3.07 -0.83
N GLU A 117 6.77 2.27 -1.89
CA GLU A 117 7.65 1.11 -1.97
C GLU A 117 9.13 1.47 -1.79
N ASP A 118 9.56 2.66 -2.21
CA ASP A 118 10.92 3.19 -2.07
C ASP A 118 11.25 3.70 -0.65
N LEU A 119 10.24 3.86 0.20
CA LEU A 119 10.34 4.35 1.58
C LEU A 119 10.19 3.25 2.63
N GLN A 120 10.13 1.99 2.19
CA GLN A 120 10.11 0.81 3.04
C GLN A 120 11.49 0.53 3.65
N ALA A 121 11.51 0.06 4.89
CA ALA A 121 12.74 -0.36 5.58
C ALA A 121 13.31 -1.68 5.02
N ALA A 122 12.41 -2.60 4.62
CA ALA A 122 12.76 -3.86 4.00
C ALA A 122 12.47 -3.82 2.48
N PRO A 123 13.13 -4.67 1.66
CA PRO A 123 12.91 -4.70 0.20
C PRO A 123 11.50 -5.12 -0.23
N MET A 124 10.81 -5.89 0.61
CA MET A 124 9.46 -6.39 0.35
C MET A 124 8.54 -6.01 1.50
N ARG A 125 7.26 -5.79 1.16
CA ARG A 125 6.20 -5.62 2.16
C ARG A 125 6.08 -6.86 3.05
N SER A 126 5.49 -6.70 4.22
CA SER A 126 5.29 -7.77 5.18
C SER A 126 4.37 -8.88 4.68
N LEU A 127 4.41 -10.02 5.37
CA LEU A 127 3.44 -11.09 5.15
C LEU A 127 1.99 -10.58 5.31
N VAL A 128 1.72 -9.68 6.27
CA VAL A 128 0.38 -9.09 6.47
C VAL A 128 -0.11 -8.37 5.21
N ALA A 129 0.73 -7.48 4.68
CA ALA A 129 0.41 -6.70 3.49
C ALA A 129 0.25 -7.59 2.24
N GLN A 130 1.11 -8.60 2.08
CA GLN A 130 1.04 -9.54 0.96
C GLN A 130 -0.18 -10.46 1.04
N THR A 131 -0.66 -10.80 2.24
CA THR A 131 -1.85 -11.63 2.40
C THR A 131 -3.12 -10.83 2.12
N PHE A 132 -3.28 -9.61 2.61
CA PHE A 132 -4.57 -8.92 2.59
C PHE A 132 -4.66 -7.75 1.60
N SER A 133 -3.69 -7.62 0.69
CA SER A 133 -3.68 -6.60 -0.36
C SER A 133 -2.88 -7.10 -1.57
N ILE A 134 -3.27 -6.68 -2.77
CA ILE A 134 -2.48 -6.92 -3.98
C ILE A 134 -1.61 -5.70 -4.26
N SER A 135 -2.26 -4.54 -4.39
CA SER A 135 -1.58 -3.28 -4.70
C SER A 135 -1.95 -2.15 -3.76
N GLY A 136 -3.09 -2.31 -3.06
CA GLY A 136 -3.67 -1.30 -2.21
C GLY A 136 -4.17 -0.07 -2.94
N ARG A 137 -4.39 -0.12 -4.26
CA ARG A 137 -4.74 1.02 -5.12
C ARG A 137 -5.98 0.75 -5.94
N GLU A 138 -6.83 1.76 -6.08
CA GLU A 138 -8.14 1.66 -6.72
C GLU A 138 -8.55 2.98 -7.38
N ALA A 139 -9.39 2.88 -8.41
CA ALA A 139 -10.02 4.03 -9.07
C ALA A 139 -11.24 4.52 -8.26
N GLY A 140 -11.33 5.82 -8.01
CA GLY A 140 -12.45 6.42 -7.29
C GLY A 140 -12.27 7.88 -6.91
N VAL A 141 -12.99 8.28 -5.87
CA VAL A 141 -13.00 9.63 -5.30
C VAL A 141 -12.63 9.57 -3.83
N MET A 142 -11.72 10.44 -3.40
CA MET A 142 -11.31 10.57 -2.00
C MET A 142 -11.54 12.00 -1.52
N LEU A 143 -12.13 12.14 -0.34
CA LEU A 143 -12.15 13.36 0.45
C LEU A 143 -11.17 13.19 1.62
N ASP A 144 -10.27 14.14 1.79
CA ASP A 144 -9.41 14.20 2.97
C ASP A 144 -9.37 15.59 3.59
N HIS A 145 -9.22 15.63 4.91
CA HIS A 145 -9.08 16.86 5.67
C HIS A 145 -8.04 16.66 6.77
N ARG A 146 -7.18 17.67 6.96
CA ARG A 146 -6.12 17.63 7.96
C ARG A 146 -6.09 18.90 8.77
N VAL A 147 -5.91 18.74 10.08
CA VAL A 147 -5.68 19.82 11.04
C VAL A 147 -4.33 19.57 11.69
N ALA A 148 -3.46 20.58 11.74
CA ALA A 148 -2.19 20.51 12.44
C ALA A 148 -2.02 21.73 13.33
N LYS A 149 -1.57 21.51 14.57
CA LYS A 149 -1.14 22.50 15.56
C LYS A 149 0.23 22.10 16.08
N ASP A 150 0.96 22.98 16.78
CA ASP A 150 2.39 22.80 17.11
C ASP A 150 2.83 21.41 17.61
N ARG A 151 1.99 20.70 18.39
CA ARG A 151 2.33 19.41 19.01
C ARG A 151 1.42 18.25 18.65
N TRP A 152 0.41 18.48 17.82
CA TRP A 152 -0.51 17.43 17.40
C TRP A 152 -1.15 17.75 16.06
N GLY A 153 -1.57 16.73 15.34
CA GLY A 153 -2.37 16.89 14.14
C GLY A 153 -3.31 15.71 13.95
N MET A 154 -4.41 15.93 13.25
CA MET A 154 -5.42 14.93 12.94
C MET A 154 -5.67 14.91 11.43
N GLY A 155 -5.86 13.72 10.88
CA GLY A 155 -6.31 13.52 9.51
C GLY A 155 -7.58 12.69 9.49
N ALA A 156 -8.54 13.07 8.66
CA ALA A 156 -9.73 12.28 8.37
C ALA A 156 -9.82 12.07 6.86
N TYR A 157 -10.11 10.84 6.44
CA TYR A 157 -10.14 10.42 5.06
C TYR A 157 -11.38 9.57 4.81
N ALA A 158 -12.06 9.82 3.71
CA ALA A 158 -13.16 9.01 3.21
C ALA A 158 -12.97 8.79 1.72
N GLN A 159 -13.27 7.59 1.24
CA GLN A 159 -13.06 7.23 -0.15
C GLN A 159 -14.16 6.31 -0.64
N VAL A 160 -14.58 6.50 -1.88
CA VAL A 160 -15.49 5.62 -2.61
C VAL A 160 -14.80 5.20 -3.90
N THR A 161 -14.68 3.90 -4.11
CA THR A 161 -13.95 3.31 -5.26
C THR A 161 -14.77 2.21 -5.92
N SER A 162 -14.28 1.71 -7.05
CA SER A 162 -14.84 0.54 -7.73
C SER A 162 -14.74 -0.74 -6.91
N GLY A 163 -13.74 -0.89 -6.02
CA GLY A 163 -13.50 -2.15 -5.31
C GLY A 163 -12.75 -3.22 -6.12
N ASP A 164 -12.45 -2.92 -7.39
CA ASP A 164 -11.84 -3.84 -8.37
C ASP A 164 -10.32 -3.68 -8.52
N GLY A 165 -9.67 -2.97 -7.59
CA GLY A 165 -8.23 -2.73 -7.66
C GLY A 165 -7.82 -1.79 -8.79
N ARG A 166 -6.62 -2.01 -9.32
CA ARG A 166 -6.05 -1.21 -10.41
C ARG A 166 -6.59 -1.67 -11.75
N ASN A 167 -6.77 -0.73 -12.68
CA ASN A 167 -7.33 -1.01 -14.01
C ASN A 167 -8.70 -1.69 -13.92
N SER A 168 -9.64 -1.08 -13.20
CA SER A 168 -11.00 -1.61 -12.93
C SER A 168 -11.90 -1.84 -14.16
N PHE A 169 -11.35 -1.75 -15.37
CA PHE A 169 -12.05 -2.07 -16.61
C PHE A 169 -11.68 -3.47 -17.12
N GLY A 170 -11.18 -4.36 -16.27
CA GLY A 170 -10.87 -5.74 -16.64
C GLY A 170 -9.96 -5.87 -17.88
N VAL A 171 -10.36 -6.74 -18.83
CA VAL A 171 -9.58 -7.00 -20.07
C VAL A 171 -9.74 -5.88 -21.10
N ASP A 172 -10.92 -5.24 -21.16
CA ASP A 172 -11.17 -4.09 -22.02
C ASP A 172 -12.24 -3.15 -21.44
N SER A 173 -12.30 -1.90 -21.90
CA SER A 173 -13.16 -0.83 -21.37
C SER A 173 -14.68 -1.11 -21.28
N ARG A 174 -15.16 -2.26 -21.79
CA ARG A 174 -16.56 -2.70 -21.74
C ARG A 174 -16.81 -3.72 -20.64
N ASP A 175 -15.78 -4.19 -19.94
CA ASP A 175 -15.93 -5.08 -18.81
C ASP A 175 -16.72 -4.37 -17.71
N VAL A 176 -17.86 -4.94 -17.34
CA VAL A 176 -18.81 -4.32 -16.40
C VAL A 176 -18.49 -4.83 -15.02
N ASP A 177 -18.26 -3.92 -14.07
CA ASP A 177 -18.09 -4.23 -12.65
C ASP A 177 -19.15 -5.26 -12.19
N LEU A 178 -18.68 -6.40 -11.69
CA LEU A 178 -19.52 -7.50 -11.23
C LEU A 178 -20.08 -7.22 -9.83
N GLY A 179 -19.39 -6.37 -9.07
CA GLY A 179 -19.73 -5.97 -7.73
C GLY A 179 -20.45 -4.63 -7.68
N GLY A 180 -20.34 -3.99 -6.53
CA GLY A 180 -20.70 -2.60 -6.34
C GLY A 180 -19.55 -1.83 -5.72
N LEU A 181 -19.84 -0.61 -5.29
CA LEU A 181 -18.83 0.29 -4.76
C LEU A 181 -18.18 -0.23 -3.47
N LYS A 182 -16.91 0.12 -3.30
CA LYS A 182 -16.19 -0.01 -2.04
C LYS A 182 -16.12 1.33 -1.33
N TYR A 183 -16.36 1.31 -0.03
CA TYR A 183 -16.34 2.46 0.86
C TYR A 183 -15.21 2.28 1.87
N SER A 184 -14.34 3.28 1.97
CA SER A 184 -13.19 3.25 2.85
C SER A 184 -13.11 4.50 3.71
N GLY A 185 -12.60 4.34 4.93
CA GLY A 185 -12.37 5.43 5.87
C GLY A 185 -11.06 5.26 6.63
N ARG A 186 -10.44 6.38 6.99
CA ARG A 186 -9.28 6.41 7.89
C ARG A 186 -9.31 7.65 8.77
N VAL A 187 -8.88 7.48 10.02
CA VAL A 187 -8.57 8.57 10.93
C VAL A 187 -7.14 8.40 11.42
N GLU A 188 -6.39 9.49 11.45
CA GLU A 188 -5.01 9.54 11.91
C GLU A 188 -4.86 10.58 13.03
N LEU A 189 -4.13 10.24 14.08
CA LEU A 189 -3.68 11.15 15.11
C LEU A 189 -2.15 11.18 15.12
N SER A 190 -1.56 12.35 14.95
CA SER A 190 -0.13 12.58 15.08
C SER A 190 0.16 13.38 16.36
N LEU A 191 1.17 12.96 17.11
CA LEU A 191 1.66 13.60 18.33
C LEU A 191 3.14 13.93 18.18
N GLY A 192 3.59 15.01 18.83
CA GLY A 192 4.94 15.52 18.67
C GLY A 192 5.01 16.46 17.47
N VAL A 193 5.98 16.28 16.57
CA VAL A 193 6.03 17.10 15.35
C VAL A 193 4.95 16.63 14.38
N PRO A 194 3.87 17.41 14.18
CA PRO A 194 2.72 16.96 13.39
C PRO A 194 3.14 16.69 11.96
N LYS A 195 2.36 15.86 11.28
CA LYS A 195 2.46 15.74 9.83
C LYS A 195 1.85 17.00 9.19
N SER A 196 2.62 18.09 9.13
CA SER A 196 2.22 19.28 8.37
C SER A 196 2.51 19.03 6.89
N GLY A 197 1.46 19.10 6.06
CA GLY A 197 1.59 19.00 4.61
C GLY A 197 1.58 17.57 4.04
N GLN A 198 2.26 17.40 2.91
CA GLN A 198 2.17 16.21 2.05
C GLN A 198 3.37 15.26 2.14
N ALA A 199 4.27 15.47 3.12
CA ALA A 199 5.44 14.60 3.26
C ALA A 199 5.00 13.12 3.33
N PRO A 200 5.59 12.24 2.50
CA PRO A 200 5.24 10.84 2.52
C PRO A 200 5.63 10.23 3.86
N ILE A 201 4.93 9.17 4.24
CA ILE A 201 5.28 8.40 5.43
C ILE A 201 6.48 7.54 5.06
N GLN A 202 7.46 7.46 5.96
CA GLN A 202 8.64 6.64 5.79
C GLN A 202 8.92 5.90 7.08
N PHE A 203 9.43 4.67 6.97
CA PHE A 203 9.76 3.88 8.15
C PHE A 203 11.12 4.24 8.72
N ALA A 204 12.14 4.52 7.89
CA ALA A 204 13.43 4.97 8.42
C ALA A 204 13.35 6.44 8.87
N SER A 205 13.69 6.70 10.14
CA SER A 205 13.81 8.07 10.64
C SER A 205 15.25 8.56 10.55
N PHE A 206 15.46 9.67 9.84
CA PHE A 206 16.72 10.40 9.83
C PHE A 206 16.67 11.65 10.71
N ASP A 207 15.48 12.03 11.16
CA ASP A 207 15.30 13.19 12.02
C ASP A 207 15.45 12.81 13.50
N ARG A 208 15.81 13.81 14.33
CA ARG A 208 15.92 13.65 15.79
C ARG A 208 14.61 13.92 16.52
N LYS A 209 13.52 14.18 15.79
CA LYS A 209 12.26 14.64 16.36
C LYS A 209 11.44 13.43 16.83
N THR A 210 10.74 13.60 17.94
CA THR A 210 9.78 12.59 18.38
C THR A 210 8.48 12.77 17.61
N ARG A 211 8.00 11.70 16.99
CA ARG A 211 6.68 11.64 16.35
C ARG A 211 6.02 10.33 16.70
N VAL A 212 4.73 10.38 16.98
CA VAL A 212 3.87 9.20 17.03
C VAL A 212 2.72 9.42 16.07
N LEU A 213 2.46 8.47 15.20
CA LEU A 213 1.30 8.40 14.34
C LEU A 213 0.47 7.20 14.78
N LEU A 214 -0.80 7.44 15.08
CA LEU A 214 -1.81 6.41 15.32
C LEU A 214 -2.80 6.46 14.17
N GLY A 215 -3.20 5.30 13.67
CA GLY A 215 -4.16 5.17 12.59
C GLY A 215 -5.22 4.13 12.87
N LEU A 216 -6.46 4.44 12.50
CA LEU A 216 -7.57 3.50 12.39
C LEU A 216 -8.12 3.60 10.98
N SER A 217 -8.23 2.49 10.28
CA SER A 217 -8.78 2.44 8.92
C SER A 217 -9.70 1.23 8.74
N GLY A 218 -10.58 1.33 7.75
CA GLY A 218 -11.38 0.21 7.32
C GLY A 218 -12.01 0.41 5.95
N SER A 219 -12.49 -0.70 5.39
CA SER A 219 -13.18 -0.74 4.11
C SER A 219 -14.33 -1.74 4.12
N TYR A 220 -15.37 -1.45 3.35
CA TYR A 220 -16.49 -2.33 3.05
C TYR A 220 -16.65 -2.35 1.52
N ASN A 221 -16.40 -3.51 0.92
CA ASN A 221 -16.57 -3.77 -0.51
C ASN A 221 -17.89 -4.52 -0.70
N ARG A 222 -18.86 -3.88 -1.38
CA ARG A 222 -20.15 -4.49 -1.65
C ARG A 222 -20.02 -5.40 -2.88
N GLY A 223 -20.23 -6.70 -2.71
CA GLY A 223 -20.13 -7.67 -3.81
C GLY A 223 -18.71 -7.88 -4.34
N ALA A 224 -17.77 -8.21 -3.46
CA ALA A 224 -16.40 -8.54 -3.85
C ALA A 224 -16.34 -9.83 -4.69
N SER A 225 -15.73 -9.76 -5.86
CA SER A 225 -15.53 -10.89 -6.77
C SER A 225 -14.07 -11.38 -6.82
N GLN A 226 -13.23 -10.89 -5.90
CA GLN A 226 -11.82 -11.26 -5.78
C GLN A 226 -11.37 -11.37 -4.31
N ALA A 227 -10.38 -12.23 -4.07
CA ALA A 227 -9.96 -12.69 -2.75
C ALA A 227 -9.63 -11.65 -1.68
N VAL A 228 -9.09 -10.49 -2.06
CA VAL A 228 -8.79 -9.38 -1.12
C VAL A 228 -9.60 -8.12 -1.42
N GLY A 229 -10.58 -8.24 -2.33
CA GLY A 229 -11.39 -7.14 -2.82
C GLY A 229 -10.54 -6.04 -3.47
N GLU A 230 -9.56 -6.41 -4.30
CA GLU A 230 -8.74 -5.49 -5.11
C GLU A 230 -8.57 -6.05 -6.54
N GLY A 231 -9.64 -6.60 -7.11
CA GLY A 231 -9.64 -7.22 -8.43
C GLY A 231 -11.05 -7.61 -8.86
N HIS A 232 -11.16 -8.15 -10.08
CA HIS A 232 -12.42 -8.35 -10.78
C HIS A 232 -12.56 -9.81 -11.27
N GLY A 233 -13.70 -10.45 -10.98
CA GLY A 233 -14.14 -11.70 -11.64
C GLY A 233 -13.34 -12.97 -11.35
N ALA A 234 -12.71 -13.10 -10.18
CA ALA A 234 -11.90 -14.28 -9.84
C ALA A 234 -12.75 -15.52 -9.46
N PHE A 235 -14.02 -15.31 -9.09
CA PHE A 235 -14.97 -16.37 -8.82
C PHE A 235 -16.39 -15.92 -9.17
N GLN A 236 -17.32 -16.86 -9.33
CA GLN A 236 -18.73 -16.60 -9.60
C GLN A 236 -19.58 -17.30 -8.55
N MET A 237 -20.59 -16.60 -8.05
CA MET A 237 -21.56 -17.11 -7.10
C MET A 237 -22.96 -16.63 -7.46
N TYR A 238 -23.97 -17.23 -6.83
CA TYR A 238 -25.37 -17.01 -7.18
C TYR A 238 -26.25 -16.88 -5.95
N ARG A 239 -27.36 -16.18 -6.11
CA ARG A 239 -28.52 -16.25 -5.22
C ARG A 239 -29.74 -16.57 -6.07
N GLY A 240 -30.13 -17.84 -6.11
CA GLY A 240 -31.10 -18.32 -7.10
C GLY A 240 -30.47 -18.34 -8.49
N SER A 241 -31.14 -17.75 -9.49
CA SER A 241 -30.60 -17.63 -10.86
C SER A 241 -29.60 -16.48 -11.04
N ASP A 242 -29.56 -15.53 -10.10
CA ASP A 242 -28.87 -14.26 -10.30
C ASP A 242 -27.45 -14.32 -9.76
N ALA A 243 -26.51 -13.70 -10.48
CA ALA A 243 -25.17 -13.48 -9.99
C ALA A 243 -25.21 -12.67 -8.69
N ALA A 244 -24.53 -13.16 -7.66
CA ALA A 244 -24.48 -12.50 -6.36
C ALA A 244 -23.12 -12.76 -5.71
N PHE A 245 -22.56 -11.72 -5.10
CA PHE A 245 -21.23 -11.75 -4.53
C PHE A 245 -21.27 -11.40 -3.03
N PRO A 246 -20.36 -11.96 -2.22
CA PRO A 246 -20.24 -11.64 -0.80
C PRO A 246 -19.76 -10.19 -0.61
N ASP A 247 -20.11 -9.58 0.50
CA ASP A 247 -19.49 -8.31 0.89
C ASP A 247 -18.20 -8.58 1.66
N TYR A 248 -17.12 -7.87 1.35
CA TYR A 248 -15.82 -8.05 1.99
C TYR A 248 -15.44 -6.84 2.84
N ARG A 249 -14.97 -7.09 4.07
CA ARG A 249 -14.65 -6.03 5.04
C ARG A 249 -13.25 -6.19 5.56
N LYS A 250 -12.52 -5.07 5.64
CA LYS A 250 -11.22 -4.99 6.33
C LYS A 250 -11.24 -3.86 7.34
N TRP A 251 -10.58 -4.04 8.47
CA TRP A 251 -10.18 -2.93 9.33
C TRP A 251 -8.75 -3.12 9.83
N SER A 252 -8.08 -2.03 10.14
CA SER A 252 -6.76 -2.03 10.74
C SER A 252 -6.56 -0.93 11.77
N ALA A 253 -5.73 -1.23 12.75
CA ALA A 253 -5.20 -0.27 13.70
C ALA A 253 -3.68 -0.31 13.65
N ASP A 254 -3.04 0.86 13.57
CA ASP A 254 -1.60 0.97 13.38
C ASP A 254 -0.99 2.08 14.23
N VAL A 255 0.30 1.90 14.55
CA VAL A 255 1.14 2.86 15.25
C VAL A 255 2.51 2.93 14.57
N LEU A 256 2.99 4.15 14.34
CA LEU A 256 4.38 4.42 13.96
C LEU A 256 4.96 5.46 14.91
N ALA A 257 5.94 5.07 15.70
CA ALA A 257 6.67 5.95 16.61
C ALA A 257 8.11 6.11 16.13
N THR A 258 8.59 7.34 16.04
CA THR A 258 9.96 7.66 15.65
C THR A 258 10.63 8.56 16.69
N LYS A 259 11.89 8.30 17.02
CA LYS A 259 12.71 9.14 17.91
C LYS A 259 14.20 8.87 17.71
N GLY A 260 14.97 9.88 17.32
CA GLY A 260 16.43 9.82 17.35
C GLY A 260 17.04 8.68 16.53
N GLY A 261 16.53 8.44 15.32
CA GLY A 261 16.95 7.33 14.46
C GLY A 261 16.20 6.01 14.68
N LEU A 262 15.55 5.83 15.84
CA LEU A 262 14.69 4.67 16.10
C LEU A 262 13.30 4.89 15.48
N SER A 263 12.78 3.84 14.84
CA SER A 263 11.42 3.73 14.34
C SER A 263 10.81 2.41 14.78
N ILE A 264 9.62 2.47 15.39
CA ILE A 264 8.83 1.33 15.82
C ILE A 264 7.49 1.41 15.10
N TYR A 265 7.16 0.35 14.36
CA TYR A 265 5.91 0.20 13.64
C TYR A 265 5.16 -1.02 14.14
N GLY A 266 3.86 -0.89 14.34
CA GLY A 266 2.96 -2.00 14.63
C GLY A 266 1.65 -1.83 13.89
N GLN A 267 1.08 -2.93 13.41
CA GLN A 267 -0.26 -2.94 12.82
C GLN A 267 -0.97 -4.25 13.15
N MET A 268 -2.26 -4.16 13.45
CA MET A 268 -3.19 -5.27 13.40
C MET A 268 -4.17 -5.07 12.24
N MET A 269 -4.61 -6.17 11.63
CA MET A 269 -5.60 -6.17 10.57
C MET A 269 -6.58 -7.32 10.78
N TYR A 270 -7.84 -7.08 10.41
CA TYR A 270 -8.88 -8.10 10.42
C TYR A 270 -9.71 -8.02 9.15
N ALA A 271 -9.97 -9.17 8.54
CA ALA A 271 -10.77 -9.31 7.33
C ALA A 271 -11.90 -10.32 7.54
N THR A 272 -13.11 -9.94 7.14
CA THR A 272 -14.34 -10.76 7.28
C THR A 272 -15.23 -10.62 6.05
N ALA A 273 -16.22 -11.51 5.91
CA ALA A 273 -17.24 -11.44 4.88
C ALA A 273 -18.66 -11.32 5.47
N THR A 274 -19.57 -10.72 4.72
CA THR A 274 -21.01 -10.61 5.04
C THR A 274 -21.87 -10.85 3.79
N ASN A 275 -23.20 -10.78 3.93
CA ASN A 275 -24.16 -10.99 2.84
C ASN A 275 -24.03 -12.41 2.24
N LEU A 276 -23.76 -13.40 3.12
CA LEU A 276 -23.54 -14.80 2.73
C LEU A 276 -24.82 -15.61 2.64
N ASP A 277 -25.91 -15.11 3.24
CA ASP A 277 -27.16 -15.84 3.31
C ASP A 277 -27.73 -16.08 1.90
N GLY A 278 -28.08 -17.35 1.66
CA GLY A 278 -28.62 -17.82 0.38
C GLY A 278 -27.62 -17.82 -0.78
N LEU A 279 -26.34 -17.52 -0.56
CA LEU A 279 -25.31 -17.65 -1.59
C LEU A 279 -25.08 -19.12 -1.95
N GLN A 280 -24.82 -19.37 -3.22
CA GLN A 280 -24.68 -20.69 -3.82
C GLN A 280 -23.49 -20.68 -4.81
N TRP A 281 -22.83 -21.83 -4.94
CA TRP A 281 -21.75 -22.01 -5.92
C TRP A 281 -22.27 -22.18 -7.35
N THR A 282 -23.49 -22.70 -7.49
CA THR A 282 -24.18 -22.88 -8.76
C THR A 282 -25.60 -22.31 -8.64
N PRO A 283 -26.31 -22.07 -9.76
CA PRO A 283 -27.71 -21.62 -9.75
C PRO A 283 -28.72 -22.68 -9.25
N SER A 284 -28.29 -23.56 -8.33
CA SER A 284 -29.10 -24.62 -7.75
C SER A 284 -29.19 -24.45 -6.24
N VAL A 285 -30.42 -24.43 -5.73
CA VAL A 285 -30.74 -24.35 -4.30
C VAL A 285 -30.16 -25.51 -3.48
N SER A 286 -29.76 -26.62 -4.11
CA SER A 286 -29.11 -27.74 -3.45
C SER A 286 -27.63 -27.49 -3.11
N ASN A 287 -27.03 -26.39 -3.58
CA ASN A 287 -25.60 -26.09 -3.48
C ASN A 287 -25.32 -24.80 -2.70
N LEU A 288 -25.98 -24.67 -1.55
CA LEU A 288 -25.81 -23.54 -0.63
C LEU A 288 -24.39 -23.50 -0.06
N LEU A 289 -23.85 -22.29 0.02
CA LEU A 289 -22.57 -21.99 0.62
C LEU A 289 -22.59 -22.33 2.11
N ARG A 290 -21.68 -23.19 2.56
CA ARG A 290 -21.45 -23.40 3.98
C ARG A 290 -20.57 -22.27 4.54
N PRO A 291 -20.74 -21.84 5.80
CA PRO A 291 -20.02 -20.68 6.34
C PRO A 291 -18.51 -20.70 6.10
N GLN A 292 -17.83 -21.83 6.33
CA GLN A 292 -16.38 -21.94 6.14
C GLN A 292 -15.93 -21.97 4.66
N GLU A 293 -16.81 -22.28 3.71
CA GLU A 293 -16.43 -22.40 2.30
C GLU A 293 -16.16 -21.04 1.65
N ILE A 294 -16.61 -19.94 2.27
CA ILE A 294 -16.30 -18.59 1.78
C ILE A 294 -14.80 -18.28 1.85
N SER A 295 -14.05 -18.88 2.78
CA SER A 295 -12.59 -18.71 2.82
C SER A 295 -11.85 -19.40 1.68
N ARG A 296 -12.53 -20.19 0.84
CA ARG A 296 -11.95 -20.73 -0.42
C ARG A 296 -11.76 -19.66 -1.47
N VAL A 297 -12.49 -18.55 -1.36
CA VAL A 297 -12.49 -17.48 -2.36
C VAL A 297 -12.13 -16.13 -1.78
N LEU A 298 -12.25 -15.93 -0.47
CA LEU A 298 -11.85 -14.70 0.22
C LEU A 298 -10.73 -14.94 1.24
N HIS A 299 -9.85 -13.95 1.38
CA HIS A 299 -8.82 -13.93 2.42
C HIS A 299 -9.41 -13.42 3.72
N LEU A 300 -9.66 -14.34 4.65
CA LEU A 300 -10.38 -14.09 5.90
C LEU A 300 -9.51 -14.45 7.10
N GLY A 301 -9.57 -13.62 8.14
CA GLY A 301 -8.82 -13.84 9.36
C GLY A 301 -8.19 -12.57 9.93
N ARG A 302 -7.17 -12.76 10.78
CA ARG A 302 -6.45 -11.69 11.48
C ARG A 302 -4.96 -11.73 11.20
N ALA A 303 -4.34 -10.57 11.26
CA ALA A 303 -2.93 -10.42 10.99
C ALA A 303 -2.30 -9.39 11.91
N PHE A 304 -1.03 -9.59 12.24
CA PHE A 304 -0.25 -8.70 13.09
C PHE A 304 1.14 -8.51 12.51
N ILE A 305 1.67 -7.30 12.58
CA ILE A 305 3.05 -7.00 12.27
C ILE A 305 3.64 -6.10 13.36
N GLY A 306 4.87 -6.40 13.76
CA GLY A 306 5.77 -5.49 14.45
C GLY A 306 7.07 -5.33 13.65
N GLN A 307 7.53 -4.10 13.50
CA GLN A 307 8.80 -3.77 12.86
C GLN A 307 9.54 -2.73 13.68
N VAL A 308 10.85 -2.92 13.83
CA VAL A 308 11.76 -1.97 14.47
C VAL A 308 12.91 -1.71 13.53
N GLU A 309 13.26 -0.45 13.35
CA GLU A 309 14.46 -0.03 12.64
C GLU A 309 15.21 1.02 13.45
N TYR A 310 16.53 0.90 13.53
CA TYR A 310 17.38 1.94 14.12
C TYR A 310 18.44 2.39 13.13
N VAL A 311 18.39 3.66 12.74
CA VAL A 311 19.38 4.33 11.87
C VAL A 311 20.43 5.01 12.74
N HIS A 312 21.64 4.48 12.75
CA HIS A 312 22.79 5.08 13.42
C HIS A 312 23.24 6.35 12.68
N PRO A 313 23.85 7.36 13.35
CA PRO A 313 24.39 8.56 12.69
C PRO A 313 25.39 8.31 11.55
N SER A 314 26.09 7.18 11.55
CA SER A 314 26.94 6.73 10.42
C SER A 314 26.14 6.22 9.21
N ARG A 315 24.81 6.30 9.27
CA ARG A 315 23.85 5.89 8.24
C ARG A 315 23.88 4.40 7.90
N TRP A 316 24.27 3.59 8.87
CA TRP A 316 23.95 2.17 8.93
C TRP A 316 22.68 1.99 9.74
N ALA A 317 21.84 1.04 9.36
CA ALA A 317 20.65 0.71 10.13
C ALA A 317 20.47 -0.79 10.28
N VAL A 318 19.85 -1.19 11.38
CA VAL A 318 19.40 -2.56 11.62
C VAL A 318 17.89 -2.55 11.62
N VAL A 319 17.29 -3.49 10.88
CA VAL A 319 15.83 -3.67 10.79
C VAL A 319 15.47 -5.08 11.24
N GLY A 320 14.48 -5.17 12.12
CA GLY A 320 13.83 -6.41 12.51
C GLY A 320 12.33 -6.32 12.25
N ARG A 321 11.72 -7.39 11.72
CA ARG A 321 10.28 -7.47 11.48
C ARG A 321 9.76 -8.86 11.86
N ARG A 322 8.61 -8.92 12.52
CA ARG A 322 7.84 -10.14 12.74
C ARG A 322 6.41 -9.91 12.27
N SER A 323 5.89 -10.86 11.50
CA SER A 323 4.49 -10.87 11.07
C SER A 323 3.83 -12.20 11.43
N LEU A 324 2.53 -12.17 11.70
CA LEU A 324 1.70 -13.34 11.97
C LEU A 324 0.39 -13.19 11.20
N VAL A 325 -0.03 -14.26 10.53
CA VAL A 325 -1.31 -14.37 9.83
C VAL A 325 -2.03 -15.60 10.37
N LEU A 326 -3.29 -15.41 10.74
CA LEU A 326 -4.16 -16.47 11.27
C LEU A 326 -5.47 -16.48 10.47
N PRO A 327 -5.83 -17.60 9.82
CA PRO A 327 -7.08 -17.71 9.08
C PRO A 327 -8.30 -17.66 10.00
N GLU A 328 -9.45 -17.25 9.46
CA GLU A 328 -10.73 -17.32 10.18
C GLU A 328 -11.12 -18.78 10.49
N PHE A 329 -10.95 -19.68 9.51
CA PHE A 329 -11.30 -21.11 9.61
C PHE A 329 -10.04 -21.97 9.55
N GLY A 330 -9.28 -22.04 10.66
CA GLY A 330 -7.98 -22.73 10.72
C GLY A 330 -8.01 -24.24 10.44
N ASP A 331 -9.13 -24.91 10.75
CA ASP A 331 -9.30 -26.34 10.53
C ASP A 331 -9.82 -26.67 9.12
N TYR A 332 -10.18 -25.65 8.34
CA TYR A 332 -10.71 -25.84 6.99
C TYR A 332 -9.58 -25.77 5.96
N SER A 333 -9.19 -26.94 5.43
CA SER A 333 -8.08 -27.09 4.46
C SER A 333 -8.27 -26.37 3.13
N GLY A 334 -9.51 -25.97 2.81
CA GLY A 334 -9.83 -25.20 1.61
C GLY A 334 -9.60 -23.69 1.74
N SER A 335 -9.23 -23.17 2.91
CA SER A 335 -9.00 -21.74 3.12
C SER A 335 -7.82 -21.23 2.28
N LEU A 336 -7.99 -20.08 1.61
CA LEU A 336 -6.91 -19.40 0.87
C LEU A 336 -5.81 -18.88 1.79
N VAL A 337 -6.19 -18.45 2.99
CA VAL A 337 -5.25 -18.03 4.03
C VAL A 337 -4.86 -19.25 4.85
N GLU A 338 -3.57 -19.48 4.98
CA GLU A 338 -3.01 -20.44 5.93
C GLU A 338 -2.37 -19.72 7.12
N ALA A 339 -2.33 -20.41 8.26
CA ALA A 339 -1.61 -19.89 9.41
C ALA A 339 -0.11 -19.85 9.10
N ALA A 340 0.48 -18.66 9.20
CA ALA A 340 1.86 -18.43 8.81
C ALA A 340 2.49 -17.29 9.60
N SER A 341 3.81 -17.32 9.71
CA SER A 341 4.57 -16.26 10.35
C SER A 341 5.82 -15.90 9.55
N GLU A 342 6.25 -14.66 9.68
CA GLU A 342 7.45 -14.12 9.04
C GLU A 342 8.38 -13.57 10.11
N SER A 343 9.66 -13.89 10.05
CA SER A 343 10.74 -13.18 10.76
C SER A 343 11.73 -12.62 9.76
N LEU A 344 12.10 -11.35 9.88
CA LEU A 344 13.15 -10.72 9.09
C LEU A 344 14.15 -10.01 10.00
N LEU A 345 15.43 -10.18 9.69
CA LEU A 345 16.53 -9.40 10.24
C LEU A 345 17.41 -8.93 9.09
N GLY A 346 17.70 -7.63 9.04
CA GLY A 346 18.51 -7.07 7.97
C GLY A 346 19.28 -5.83 8.39
N ILE A 347 20.18 -5.42 7.50
CA ILE A 347 21.04 -4.26 7.63
C ILE A 347 20.82 -3.40 6.39
N ASN A 348 20.58 -2.10 6.61
CA ASN A 348 20.59 -1.08 5.56
C ASN A 348 21.85 -0.21 5.66
N ARG A 349 22.42 0.16 4.51
CA ARG A 349 23.33 1.29 4.37
C ARG A 349 22.63 2.38 3.58
N TYR A 350 22.35 3.50 4.23
CA TYR A 350 21.77 4.70 3.62
C TYR A 350 22.89 5.65 3.17
N VAL A 351 23.38 5.52 1.93
CA VAL A 351 24.45 6.40 1.43
C VAL A 351 23.94 7.84 1.39
N VAL A 352 22.75 8.04 0.82
CA VAL A 352 22.05 9.34 0.80
C VAL A 352 20.60 9.16 1.21
N GLU A 353 20.31 9.10 2.53
CA GLU A 353 18.97 8.81 3.06
C GLU A 353 18.24 7.72 2.25
N HIS A 354 16.97 7.88 1.89
CA HIS A 354 16.22 6.96 1.01
C HIS A 354 16.62 7.01 -0.47
N GLN A 355 17.52 7.91 -0.86
CA GLN A 355 17.88 8.15 -2.26
C GLN A 355 18.85 7.09 -2.79
N VAL A 356 19.81 6.69 -1.96
CA VAL A 356 20.74 5.60 -2.28
C VAL A 356 20.82 4.68 -1.08
N LYS A 357 20.26 3.49 -1.23
CA LYS A 357 20.13 2.51 -0.16
C LYS A 357 20.62 1.14 -0.64
N TRP A 358 21.40 0.48 0.20
CA TRP A 358 21.73 -0.93 0.05
C TRP A 358 21.18 -1.71 1.24
N PHE A 359 20.60 -2.87 1.01
CA PHE A 359 20.07 -3.77 2.02
C PHE A 359 20.70 -5.14 1.88
N VAL A 360 20.97 -5.81 3.01
CA VAL A 360 21.19 -7.24 3.09
C VAL A 360 20.46 -7.80 4.30
N GLY A 361 19.81 -8.96 4.16
CA GLY A 361 19.09 -9.56 5.27
C GLY A 361 18.61 -10.97 5.03
N ILE A 362 18.17 -11.61 6.10
CA ILE A 362 17.56 -12.93 6.10
C ILE A 362 16.10 -12.81 6.51
N GLN A 363 15.24 -13.56 5.82
CA GLN A 363 13.82 -13.69 6.10
C GLN A 363 13.50 -15.17 6.25
N ARG A 364 12.66 -15.52 7.22
CA ARG A 364 12.13 -16.86 7.42
C ARG A 364 10.62 -16.80 7.43
N LEU A 365 9.99 -17.63 6.61
CA LEU A 365 8.56 -17.85 6.54
C LEU A 365 8.27 -19.24 7.10
N ASP A 366 7.50 -19.30 8.18
CA ASP A 366 7.08 -20.56 8.79
C ASP A 366 5.57 -20.73 8.55
N PHE A 367 5.18 -21.85 7.97
CA PHE A 367 3.80 -22.21 7.68
C PHE A 367 3.36 -23.40 8.54
N VAL A 368 2.07 -23.51 8.83
CA VAL A 368 1.55 -24.68 9.56
C VAL A 368 1.36 -25.88 8.64
N ALA A 369 0.86 -25.66 7.41
CA ALA A 369 0.50 -26.73 6.49
C ALA A 369 1.57 -27.03 5.42
N LYS A 370 2.62 -26.21 5.32
CA LYS A 370 3.67 -26.30 4.30
C LYS A 370 5.06 -26.21 4.94
N PRO A 371 6.12 -26.69 4.27
CA PRO A 371 7.48 -26.52 4.73
C PRO A 371 7.86 -25.04 4.89
N SER A 372 8.71 -24.73 5.87
CA SER A 372 9.25 -23.39 6.04
C SER A 372 10.17 -22.99 4.90
N GLU A 373 10.21 -21.70 4.59
CA GLU A 373 11.09 -21.12 3.58
C GLU A 373 12.04 -20.11 4.24
N THR A 374 13.32 -20.15 3.87
CA THR A 374 14.32 -19.16 4.28
C THR A 374 14.85 -18.42 3.06
N ARG A 375 14.85 -17.08 3.11
CA ARG A 375 15.34 -16.22 2.05
C ARG A 375 16.52 -15.40 2.55
N LEU A 376 17.64 -15.45 1.82
CA LEU A 376 18.70 -14.46 1.91
C LEU A 376 18.46 -13.42 0.81
N ALA A 377 18.42 -12.14 1.16
CA ALA A 377 18.12 -11.07 0.22
C ALA A 377 19.18 -9.96 0.26
N THR A 378 19.52 -9.42 -0.92
CA THR A 378 20.31 -8.21 -1.10
C THR A 378 19.60 -7.28 -2.07
N MET A 379 19.54 -5.98 -1.77
CA MET A 379 18.85 -5.01 -2.62
C MET A 379 19.63 -3.72 -2.74
N ILE A 380 19.70 -3.16 -3.94
CA ILE A 380 20.23 -1.82 -4.19
C ILE A 380 19.10 -0.96 -4.73
N GLN A 381 18.92 0.22 -4.15
CA GLN A 381 17.93 1.22 -4.53
C GLN A 381 18.62 2.52 -4.92
N LEU A 382 18.18 3.09 -6.04
CA LEU A 382 18.42 4.47 -6.43
C LEU A 382 17.06 5.17 -6.56
N ARG A 383 16.92 6.36 -6.00
CA ARG A 383 15.77 7.24 -6.21
C ARG A 383 16.30 8.57 -6.72
N PHE A 384 15.77 9.00 -7.86
CA PHE A 384 16.17 10.23 -8.52
C PHE A 384 15.05 11.25 -8.48
#